data_AF-A0A7X9MPG6-F1
#
_entry.id   AF-A0A7X9MPG6-F1
#
_cell.length_a   1.000
_cell.length_b   1.000
_cell.length_c   1.000
_cell.angle_alpha   90.00
_cell.angle_beta   90.00
_cell.angle_gamma   90.00
#
_symmetry.space_group_name_H-M   'P 1'
#
loop_
_entity.id
_entity.type
_entity.pdbx_description
1 polymer ?
#
loop_
_entity_poly.entity_id
_entity_poly.type
_entity_poly.pdbx_seq_one_letter_code
_entity_poly.pdbx_strand_id
1 'polypeptide(L)' 'MNVKLEDKKRKYHSAIVMNEAAKLFVTENIKNGSLTIESVTFNFQIDEQQVCVEYEGVRGEMNNCIEISSVN' A
#
# COMPACT_ATOMS: atom_id res chain seq x y z
N MET A 1 -23.99 -2.15 5.21
CA MET A 1 -23.03 -1.85 6.29
C MET A 1 -21.68 -2.54 6.06
N ASN A 2 -21.66 -3.79 5.56
CA ASN A 2 -20.44 -4.56 5.28
C ASN A 2 -19.41 -3.90 4.36
N VAL A 3 -19.84 -3.18 3.32
CA VAL A 3 -18.92 -2.51 2.37
C VAL A 3 -17.95 -1.56 3.09
N LYS A 4 -18.43 -0.80 4.08
CA LYS A 4 -17.59 0.13 4.86
C LYS A 4 -16.57 -0.59 5.74
N LEU A 5 -16.91 -1.78 6.24
CA LEU A 5 -16.01 -2.58 7.07
C LEU A 5 -14.92 -3.23 6.22
N GLU A 6 -15.29 -3.76 5.06
CA GLU A 6 -14.35 -4.32 4.08
C GLU A 6 -13.39 -3.26 3.55
N ASP A 7 -13.87 -2.08 3.15
CA ASP A 7 -12.98 -1.00 2.70
C ASP A 7 -12.04 -0.54 3.83
N LYS A 8 -12.51 -0.48 5.08
CA LYS A 8 -11.66 -0.16 6.24
C LYS A 8 -10.60 -1.24 6.49
N LYS A 9 -10.95 -2.51 6.30
CA LYS A 9 -10.02 -3.65 6.40
C LYS A 9 -8.95 -3.57 5.31
N ARG A 10 -9.34 -3.35 4.05
CA ARG A 10 -8.41 -3.19 2.93
C ARG A 10 -7.48 -1.99 3.11
N LYS A 11 -8.00 -0.89 3.66
CA LYS A 11 -7.16 0.26 4.04
C LYS A 11 -6.11 -0.12 5.10
N TYR A 12 -6.47 -0.92 6.10
CA TYR A 12 -5.52 -1.42 7.09
C TYR A 12 -4.45 -2.33 6.45
N HIS A 13 -4.85 -3.24 5.56
CA HIS A 13 -3.91 -4.06 4.79
C HIS A 13 -2.97 -3.21 3.93
N SER A 14 -3.45 -2.11 3.32
CA SER A 14 -2.58 -1.20 2.56
C SER A 14 -1.48 -0.59 3.43
N ALA A 15 -1.76 -0.29 4.71
CA ALA A 15 -0.75 0.22 5.64
C ALA A 15 0.28 -0.84 6.03
N ILE A 16 -0.13 -2.11 6.14
CA ILE A 16 0.80 -3.25 6.32
C ILE A 16 1.71 -3.36 5.10
N VAL A 17 1.14 -3.31 3.89
CA VAL A 17 1.89 -3.38 2.64
C VAL A 17 2.90 -2.23 2.53
N MET A 18 2.52 -1.01 2.91
CA MET A 18 3.45 0.13 2.98
C MET A 18 4.62 -0.14 3.92
N ASN A 19 4.37 -0.73 5.09
CA ASN A 19 5.44 -1.04 6.05
C ASN A 19 6.41 -2.08 5.51
N GLU A 20 5.89 -3.15 4.90
CA GLU A 20 6.72 -4.19 4.27
C GLU A 20 7.48 -3.65 3.05
N ALA A 21 6.84 -2.82 2.23
CA ALA A 21 7.48 -2.13 1.12
C ALA A 21 8.66 -1.26 1.59
N ALA A 22 8.48 -0.50 2.68
CA ALA A 22 9.54 0.30 3.27
C ALA A 22 10.72 -0.55 3.76
N LYS A 23 10.45 -1.72 4.36
CA LYS A 23 11.51 -2.67 4.74
C LYS A 23 12.27 -3.17 3.51
N LEU A 24 11.56 -3.68 2.50
CA LEU A 24 12.15 -4.18 1.25
C LEU A 24 12.99 -3.12 0.54
N PHE A 25 12.56 -1.86 0.58
CA PHE A 25 13.34 -0.75 0.05
C PHE A 25 14.65 -0.55 0.82
N VAL A 26 14.59 -0.53 2.16
CA VAL A 26 15.78 -0.30 3.00
C VAL A 26 16.75 -1.49 2.95
N THR A 27 16.25 -2.73 2.90
CA THR A 27 17.08 -3.94 2.95
C THR A 27 17.58 -4.40 1.59
N GLU A 28 16.76 -4.24 0.55
CA GLU A 28 17.00 -4.84 -0.78
C GLU A 28 16.97 -3.82 -1.92
N ASN A 29 16.72 -2.53 -1.63
CA ASN A 29 16.55 -1.46 -2.63
C ASN A 29 15.44 -1.76 -3.66
N ILE A 30 14.43 -2.53 -3.25
CA ILE A 30 13.25 -2.84 -4.07
C ILE A 30 12.29 -1.65 -4.02
N LYS A 31 11.99 -1.09 -5.20
CA LYS A 31 11.12 0.09 -5.35
C LYS A 31 9.69 -0.24 -5.75
N ASN A 32 9.40 -1.45 -6.20
CA ASN A 32 8.06 -1.88 -6.55
C ASN A 32 7.89 -3.37 -6.33
N GLY A 33 6.63 -3.79 -6.24
CA GLY A 33 6.30 -5.20 -6.08
C GLY A 33 4.83 -5.37 -5.73
N SER A 34 4.47 -6.59 -5.37
CA SER A 34 3.11 -6.94 -5.01
C SER A 34 3.08 -7.86 -3.81
N LEU A 35 2.12 -7.65 -2.91
CA LEU A 35 1.83 -8.55 -1.80
C LEU A 35 0.36 -8.95 -1.85
N THR A 36 0.07 -10.22 -1.62
CA THR A 36 -1.31 -10.73 -1.58
C THR A 36 -1.73 -11.00 -0.15
N ILE A 37 -2.82 -10.38 0.28
CA ILE A 37 -3.42 -10.57 1.61
C ILE A 37 -4.89 -10.94 1.40
N GLU A 38 -5.30 -12.11 1.90
CA GLU A 38 -6.69 -12.61 1.79
C GLU A 38 -7.25 -12.56 0.35
N SER A 39 -6.47 -13.05 -0.60
CA SER A 39 -6.83 -13.09 -2.03
C SER A 39 -6.98 -11.73 -2.72
N VAL A 40 -6.61 -10.62 -2.07
CA VAL A 40 -6.49 -9.30 -2.69
C VAL A 40 -5.02 -8.99 -2.90
N THR A 41 -4.66 -8.64 -4.14
CA THR A 41 -3.30 -8.20 -4.49
C THR A 41 -3.17 -6.71 -4.26
N PHE A 42 -2.13 -6.33 -3.54
CA PHE A 42 -1.73 -4.95 -3.28
C PHE A 42 -0.41 -4.70 -3.99
N ASN A 43 -0.41 -3.80 -4.97
CA ASN A 43 0.78 -3.40 -5.68
C ASN A 43 1.37 -2.17 -4.97
N PHE A 44 2.66 -2.17 -4.70
CA PHE A 44 3.33 -1.02 -4.11
C PHE A 44 4.36 -0.44 -5.06
N GLN A 45 4.52 0.88 -4.97
CA GLN A 45 5.56 1.62 -5.67
C GLN A 45 6.13 2.68 -4.72
N ILE A 46 7.45 2.74 -4.66
CA ILE A 46 8.25 3.70 -3.90
C ILE A 46 9.06 4.49 -4.91
N ASP A 47 8.83 5.79 -4.95
CA ASP A 47 9.66 6.73 -5.69
C ASP A 47 10.35 7.70 -4.71
N GLU A 48 11.01 8.73 -5.24
CA GLU A 48 11.76 9.70 -4.41
C GLU A 48 10.85 10.64 -3.60
N GLN A 49 9.56 10.70 -3.91
CA GLN A 49 8.61 11.66 -3.34
C GLN A 49 7.52 10.98 -2.51
N GLN A 50 7.17 9.73 -2.80
CA GLN A 50 6.02 9.07 -2.23
C GLN A 50 6.14 7.54 -2.21
N VAL A 51 5.37 6.94 -1.30
CA VAL A 51 5.07 5.51 -1.26
C VAL A 51 3.59 5.34 -1.55
N CYS A 52 3.26 4.61 -2.61
CA CYS A 52 1.89 4.33 -3.03
C CYS A 52 1.58 2.83 -2.94
N VAL A 53 0.34 2.51 -2.58
CA VAL A 53 -0.22 1.16 -2.60
C VAL A 53 -1.55 1.16 -3.33
N GLU A 54 -1.62 0.38 -4.39
CA GLU A 54 -2.78 0.21 -5.26
C GLU A 54 -3.42 -1.16 -5.01
N TYR A 55 -4.74 -1.21 -4.92
CA TYR A 55 -5.50 -2.44 -4.69
C TYR A 55 -6.94 -2.32 -5.16
N GLU A 56 -7.57 -3.46 -5.44
CA GLU A 56 -9.00 -3.50 -5.72
C GLU A 56 -9.78 -3.28 -4.42
N GLY A 57 -10.52 -2.18 -4.32
CA GLY A 57 -11.50 -1.90 -3.26
C GLY A 57 -12.87 -2.50 -3.59
N VAL A 58 -13.81 -2.43 -2.64
CA VAL A 58 -15.16 -2.99 -2.88
C VAL A 58 -15.94 -2.17 -3.92
N ARG A 59 -15.52 -0.93 -4.15
CA ARG A 59 -16.17 0.05 -5.04
C ARG A 59 -15.33 0.39 -6.28
N GLY A 60 -14.30 -0.39 -6.57
CA GLY A 60 -13.34 -0.13 -7.63
C GLY A 60 -11.92 0.04 -7.10
N GLU A 61 -11.01 0.43 -7.98
CA GLU A 61 -9.60 0.60 -7.66
C GLU A 61 -9.42 1.69 -6.59
N MET A 62 -8.56 1.37 -5.62
CA MET A 62 -8.16 2.25 -4.54
C MET A 62 -6.65 2.45 -4.61
N ASN A 63 -6.23 3.68 -4.37
CA ASN A 63 -4.82 4.04 -4.24
C ASN A 63 -4.64 4.77 -2.91
N ASN A 64 -3.60 4.40 -2.17
CA ASN A 64 -3.19 5.06 -0.94
C ASN A 64 -1.74 5.49 -1.08
N CYS A 65 -1.47 6.78 -1.10
CA CYS A 65 -0.12 7.34 -1.21
C CYS A 65 0.22 8.16 0.03
N ILE A 66 1.47 8.06 0.48
CA ILE A 66 2.05 8.88 1.54
C ILE A 66 3.30 9.55 0.99
N GLU A 67 3.37 10.87 1.12
CA GLU A 67 4.57 11.62 0.76
C GLU A 67 5.69 11.31 1.75
N ILE A 68 6.90 11.09 1.22
CA ILE A 68 8.12 11.02 2.01
C ILE A 68 8.50 12.47 2.31
N SER A 69 7.75 13.11 3.21
CA SER A 69 8.02 14.49 3.60
C SER A 69 9.43 14.58 4.17
N SER A 70 10.30 15.35 3.50
CA SER A 70 11.55 15.80 4.09
C SER A 70 11.21 16.64 5.31
N VAL A 71 11.43 16.09 6.49
CA VAL A 71 11.46 16.88 7.72
C VAL A 71 12.70 17.75 7.61
N ASN A 72 12.54 18.98 7.11
CA ASN A 72 13.54 20.05 7.20
C ASN A 72 13.77 20.43 8.65
#